data_AF-A0A9W7I129-F1
#
_entry.id   AF-A0A9W7I129-F1
#
_cell.length_a   1.000
_cell.length_b   1.000
_cell.length_c   1.000
_cell.angle_alpha   90.00
_cell.angle_beta   90.00
_cell.angle_gamma   90.00
#
_symmetry.space_group_name_H-M   'P 1'
#
loop_
_entity.id
_entity.type
_entity.pdbx_description
1 polymer ?
#
loop_
_entity_poly.entity_id
_entity_poly.type
_entity_poly.pdbx_seq_one_letter_code
_entity_poly.pdbx_strand_id
1 'polypeptide(L)'
;MLAFSGCYFGGGDKERYELAEIRKRWETLPDLDADGERSRGKCPLTPHEVGLMLRALGFANDTYIYVASREIYGGEETLRPLRDLFPNFYTKERNK
;
A
#
# COMPACT_ATOMS: atom_id res chain seq x y z
N MET A 1 9.01 0.46 -4.71
CA MET A 1 8.20 -0.75 -5.00
C MET A 1 7.79 -1.37 -3.67
N LEU A 2 6.54 -1.82 -3.52
CA LEU A 2 6.02 -2.38 -2.25
C LEU A 2 6.88 -3.53 -1.71
N ALA A 3 7.26 -4.47 -2.60
CA ALA A 3 8.08 -5.62 -2.25
C ALA A 3 9.45 -5.23 -1.63
N PHE A 4 10.03 -4.09 -2.00
CA PHE A 4 11.36 -3.67 -1.53
C PHE A 4 11.37 -3.23 -0.07
N SER A 5 10.20 -2.95 0.50
CA SER A 5 10.10 -2.59 1.91
C SER A 5 10.43 -3.77 2.85
N GLY A 6 10.44 -5.01 2.35
CA GLY A 6 10.59 -6.21 3.19
C GLY A 6 9.36 -6.55 4.02
N CYS A 7 8.34 -5.68 4.04
CA CYS A 7 7.17 -5.81 4.91
C CYS A 7 6.06 -6.70 4.32
N TYR A 8 5.10 -7.06 5.18
CA TYR A 8 3.86 -7.77 4.84
C TYR A 8 2.66 -6.99 5.38
N PHE A 9 1.51 -7.09 4.71
CA PHE A 9 0.36 -6.21 4.91
C PHE A 9 -0.94 -6.97 5.20
N GLY A 10 -0.81 -8.21 5.67
CA GLY A 10 -1.95 -9.03 6.10
C GLY A 10 -2.58 -9.87 4.99
N GLY A 11 -1.92 -10.01 3.83
CA GLY A 11 -2.38 -10.85 2.72
C GLY A 11 -2.06 -12.34 2.87
N GLY A 12 -1.57 -12.76 4.05
CA GLY A 12 -1.27 -14.15 4.36
C GLY A 12 -0.14 -14.75 3.53
N ASP A 13 -0.12 -16.08 3.42
CA ASP A 13 0.96 -16.81 2.75
C ASP A 13 1.05 -16.50 1.25
N LYS A 14 -0.10 -16.20 0.62
CA LYS A 14 -0.15 -15.77 -0.78
C LYS A 14 0.68 -14.49 -0.99
N GLU A 15 0.46 -13.48 -0.17
CA GLU A 15 1.24 -12.24 -0.23
C GLU A 15 2.72 -12.49 0.03
N ARG A 16 3.04 -13.29 1.05
CA ARG A 16 4.44 -13.60 1.38
C ARG A 16 5.17 -14.23 0.21
N TYR A 17 4.53 -15.19 -0.46
CA TYR A 17 5.07 -15.86 -1.63
C TYR A 17 5.25 -14.90 -2.81
N GLU A 18 4.20 -14.16 -3.18
CA GLU A 18 4.22 -13.24 -4.33
C GLU A 18 5.27 -12.14 -4.17
N LEU A 19 5.35 -11.52 -2.98
CA LEU A 19 6.34 -10.49 -2.70
C LEU A 19 7.77 -11.07 -2.65
N ALA A 20 7.95 -12.29 -2.16
CA ALA A 20 9.25 -12.97 -2.18
C ALA A 20 9.72 -13.22 -3.62
N GLU A 21 8.85 -13.70 -4.52
CA GLU A 21 9.17 -13.89 -5.93
C GLU A 21 9.55 -12.57 -6.63
N ILE A 22 8.89 -11.46 -6.27
CA ILE A 22 9.26 -10.14 -6.81
C ILE A 22 10.65 -9.70 -6.32
N ARG A 23 11.00 -9.96 -5.06
CA ARG A 23 12.30 -9.60 -4.47
C ARG A 23 13.46 -10.36 -5.14
N LYS A 24 13.26 -11.63 -5.53
CA LYS A 24 14.28 -12.43 -6.24
C LYS A 24 14.80 -11.80 -7.53
N ARG A 25 14.05 -10.86 -8.13
CA ARG A 25 14.49 -10.12 -9.32
C ARG A 25 15.66 -9.15 -9.04
N TRP A 26 16.00 -8.92 -7.77
CA TRP A 26 17.01 -7.96 -7.33
C TRP A 26 17.97 -8.60 -6.33
N GLU A 27 19.14 -9.00 -6.81
CA GLU A 27 20.16 -9.71 -6.02
C GLU A 27 20.75 -8.87 -4.87
N THR A 28 20.70 -7.54 -4.98
CA THR A 28 21.27 -6.61 -4.00
C THR A 28 20.29 -6.22 -2.89
N LEU A 29 19.06 -6.73 -2.89
CA LEU A 29 18.12 -6.45 -1.81
C LEU A 29 18.58 -7.16 -0.53
N PRO A 30 18.74 -6.43 0.58
CA PRO A 30 19.05 -7.05 1.85
C PRO A 30 17.88 -7.91 2.33
N ASP A 31 18.20 -8.96 3.09
CA ASP A 31 17.20 -9.65 3.89
C ASP A 31 16.82 -8.76 5.07
N LEU A 32 15.53 -8.48 5.22
CA LEU A 32 15.00 -7.51 6.17
C LEU A 32 14.02 -8.19 7.11
N ASP A 33 14.18 -7.93 8.41
CA ASP A 33 13.18 -8.30 9.41
C ASP A 33 11.95 -7.39 9.28
N ALA A 34 10.84 -7.96 8.79
CA ALA A 34 9.61 -7.23 8.49
C ALA A 34 9.05 -6.49 9.72
N ASP A 35 9.08 -7.12 10.90
CA ASP A 35 8.55 -6.52 12.13
C ASP A 35 9.49 -5.42 12.65
N GLY A 36 10.81 -5.63 12.54
CA GLY A 36 11.84 -4.62 12.81
C GLY A 36 11.77 -3.41 11.88
N GLU A 37 11.48 -3.58 10.59
CA GLU A 37 11.25 -2.47 9.66
C GLU A 37 9.94 -1.72 9.97
N ARG A 38 8.89 -2.45 10.36
CA ARG A 38 7.59 -1.84 10.70
C ARG A 38 7.68 -0.97 11.96
N SER A 39 8.31 -1.49 13.01
CA SER A 39 8.51 -0.76 14.27
C SER A 39 9.36 0.49 14.12
N ARG A 40 10.32 0.50 13.17
CA ARG A 40 11.13 1.68 12.82
C ARG A 40 10.44 2.65 11.85
N GLY A 41 9.19 2.39 11.47
CA GLY A 41 8.42 3.25 10.55
C GLY A 41 8.92 3.21 9.11
N LYS A 42 9.59 2.12 8.70
CA LYS A 42 10.11 1.94 7.33
C LYS A 42 9.10 1.25 6.40
N CYS A 43 8.14 0.53 6.95
CA CYS A 43 7.05 -0.03 6.17
C CYS A 43 6.08 1.07 5.70
N PRO A 44 5.68 1.08 4.43
CA PRO A 44 4.59 1.94 3.98
C PRO A 44 3.28 1.57 4.67
N LEU A 45 2.37 2.54 4.80
CA LEU A 45 1.02 2.29 5.28
C LEU A 45 0.19 1.56 4.22
N THR A 46 -0.72 0.70 4.66
CA THR A 46 -1.76 0.14 3.79
C THR A 46 -2.77 1.23 3.40
N PRO A 47 -3.51 1.10 2.29
CA PRO A 47 -4.55 2.07 1.93
C PRO A 47 -5.60 2.28 3.03
N HIS A 48 -5.91 1.23 3.81
CA HIS A 48 -6.80 1.34 4.96
C HIS A 48 -6.19 2.21 6.08
N GLU A 49 -4.92 1.99 6.42
CA GLU A 49 -4.19 2.79 7.41
C GLU A 49 -4.04 4.25 6.98
N VAL A 50 -3.74 4.50 5.70
CA VAL A 50 -3.73 5.86 5.13
C VAL A 50 -5.10 6.51 5.31
N GLY A 51 -6.18 5.79 5.02
CA GLY A 51 -7.53 6.31 5.17
C GLY A 51 -7.86 6.70 6.62
N LEU A 52 -7.52 5.84 7.58
CA LEU A 52 -7.69 6.12 9.00
C LEU A 52 -6.83 7.30 9.48
N MET A 53 -5.58 7.37 9.02
CA MET A 53 -4.67 8.49 9.33
C MET A 53 -5.26 9.81 8.84
N LEU A 54 -5.73 9.88 7.59
CA LEU A 54 -6.34 11.10 7.04
C LEU A 54 -7.59 11.51 7.83
N ARG A 55 -8.44 10.55 8.22
CA ARG A 55 -9.60 10.83 9.07
C ARG A 55 -9.19 11.39 10.44
N ALA A 56 -8.16 10.81 11.06
CA ALA A 56 -7.63 11.29 12.34
C ALA A 56 -7.04 12.71 12.25
N LEU A 57 -6.50 13.09 11.09
CA LEU A 57 -6.02 14.45 10.81
C LEU A 57 -7.16 15.46 10.51
N GLY A 58 -8.42 15.02 10.48
CA GLY A 58 -9.58 15.90 10.30
C GLY A 58 -10.05 16.04 8.85
N PHE A 59 -9.54 15.23 7.91
CA PHE A 59 -10.06 15.22 6.54
C PHE A 59 -11.47 14.63 6.50
N ALA A 60 -12.39 15.37 5.89
CA ALA A 60 -13.78 14.96 5.72
C ALA A 60 -13.93 14.01 4.51
N ASN A 61 -15.04 13.26 4.46
CA ASN A 61 -15.26 12.25 3.42
C ASN A 61 -15.33 12.84 1.99
N ASP A 62 -15.70 14.11 1.85
CA ASP A 62 -15.74 14.84 0.58
C ASP A 62 -14.36 15.34 0.12
N THR A 63 -13.29 15.06 0.89
CA THR A 63 -11.92 15.34 0.47
C THR A 63 -11.59 14.63 -0.84
N TYR A 64 -11.04 15.39 -1.79
CA TYR A 64 -10.56 14.87 -3.06
C TYR A 64 -9.21 14.16 -2.85
N ILE A 65 -9.14 12.88 -3.18
CA ILE A 65 -7.93 12.06 -3.09
C ILE A 65 -7.48 11.67 -4.50
N TYR A 66 -6.23 12.01 -4.83
CA TYR A 66 -5.58 11.59 -6.06
C TYR A 66 -4.45 10.61 -5.76
N VAL A 67 -4.58 9.37 -6.24
CA VAL A 67 -3.55 8.33 -6.09
C VAL A 67 -2.66 8.29 -7.32
N ALA A 68 -1.42 8.75 -7.14
CA ALA A 68 -0.37 8.71 -8.13
C ALA A 68 0.48 7.44 -7.94
N SER A 69 0.13 6.38 -8.65
CA SER A 69 0.85 5.11 -8.65
C SER A 69 1.06 4.61 -10.07
N ARG A 70 2.02 3.70 -10.24
CA ARG A 70 2.03 2.76 -11.37
C ARG A 70 1.08 1.61 -11.03
N GLU A 71 1.47 0.38 -11.29
CA GLU A 71 0.71 -0.80 -10.93
C GLU A 71 0.62 -0.96 -9.40
N ILE A 72 -0.61 -1.17 -8.93
CA ILE A 72 -0.92 -1.34 -7.51
C ILE A 72 -1.03 -2.83 -7.23
N TYR A 73 -0.26 -3.32 -6.27
CA TYR A 73 -0.37 -4.69 -5.80
C TYR A 73 -1.79 -4.96 -5.27
N GLY A 74 -2.42 -6.03 -5.74
CA GLY A 74 -3.82 -6.33 -5.44
C GLY A 74 -4.85 -5.39 -6.08
N GLY A 75 -4.43 -4.47 -6.96
CA GLY A 75 -5.31 -3.66 -7.80
C GLY A 75 -6.34 -2.83 -7.05
N GLU A 76 -7.52 -2.68 -7.64
CA GLU A 76 -8.65 -1.92 -7.08
C GLU A 76 -9.15 -2.46 -5.74
N GLU A 77 -9.03 -3.77 -5.50
CA GLU A 77 -9.45 -4.37 -4.21
C GLU A 77 -8.62 -3.82 -3.05
N THR A 78 -7.33 -3.59 -3.27
CA THR A 78 -6.43 -3.03 -2.26
C THR A 78 -6.74 -1.55 -1.98
N LEU A 79 -7.20 -0.80 -2.97
CA LEU A 79 -7.60 0.60 -2.80
C LEU A 79 -9.01 0.78 -2.23
N ARG A 80 -9.86 -0.24 -2.29
CA ARG A 80 -11.26 -0.18 -1.86
C ARG A 80 -11.45 0.44 -0.47
N PRO A 81 -10.68 0.08 0.59
CA PRO A 81 -10.89 0.67 1.91
C PRO A 81 -10.63 2.18 1.96
N LEU A 82 -9.70 2.68 1.14
CA LEU A 82 -9.42 4.11 1.05
C LEU A 82 -10.53 4.85 0.28
N ARG A 83 -11.03 4.25 -0.80
CA ARG A 83 -12.15 4.77 -1.59
C ARG A 83 -13.46 4.81 -0.80
N ASP A 84 -13.71 3.81 0.04
CA ASP A 84 -14.90 3.74 0.89
C ASP A 84 -14.90 4.87 1.95
N LEU A 85 -13.72 5.30 2.41
CA LEU A 85 -13.55 6.45 3.31
C LEU A 85 -13.62 7.81 2.59
N PHE A 86 -13.09 7.88 1.36
CA PHE A 86 -13.01 9.10 0.56
C PHE A 86 -13.55 8.87 -0.86
N PRO A 87 -14.87 9.01 -1.08
CA PRO A 87 -15.51 8.75 -2.37
C PRO A 87 -15.04 9.62 -3.54
N ASN A 88 -14.52 10.82 -3.29
CA ASN A 88 -13.93 11.70 -4.31
C ASN A 88 -12.51 11.23 -4.68
N PHE A 89 -12.41 10.01 -5.19
CA PHE A 89 -11.18 9.27 -5.43
C PHE A 89 -10.81 9.18 -6.90
N TYR A 90 -9.57 9.53 -7.24
CA TYR A 90 -9.07 9.59 -8.61
C TYR A 90 -7.71 8.89 -8.74
N THR A 91 -7.47 8.27 -9.88
CA THR A 91 -6.21 7.62 -10.22
C THR A 91 -5.70 8.12 -11.57
N LYS A 92 -4.38 8.04 -11.79
CA LYS A 92 -3.76 8.46 -13.05
C LYS A 92 -4.34 7.76 -14.29
N GLU A 93 -4.72 6.50 -14.16
CA GLU A 93 -5.16 5.64 -15.27
C GLU A 93 -6.62 5.90 -15.72
N ARG A 94 -7.38 6.76 -15.03
CA ARG A 94 -8.73 7.16 -15.48
C ARG A 94 -8.64 8.18 -16.62
N ASN A 95 -8.23 7.69 -17.78
CA ASN A 95 -8.55 8.21 -19.12
C ASN A 95 -8.79 6.99 -20.02
N LYS A 96 -9.97 6.38 -19.88
CA LYS A 96 -10.61 5.55 -20.91
C LYS A 96 -12.09 5.83 -20.90
#